data_AF-A0A2D9HR01-F1
#
_entry.id   AF-A0A2D9HR01-F1
#
_cell.length_a   1.000
_cell.length_b   1.000
_cell.length_c   1.000
_cell.angle_alpha   90.00
_cell.angle_beta   90.00
_cell.angle_gamma   90.00
#
_symmetry.space_group_name_H-M   'P 1'
#
loop_
_entity.id
_entity.type
_entity.pdbx_description
1 polymer ?
#
loop_
_entity_poly.entity_id
_entity_poly.type
_entity_poly.pdbx_seq_one_letter_code
_entity_poly.pdbx_strand_id
1 'polypeptide(L)'
;MSQDPTWSFSAQIERFDVDAAWHFLAIPAEHVADVREAGDGRYVITVNDAVTWHCGLLPTGDGRWFVAVSKAKIKAAQTTFGGWVHVDLAVDKSKYGMPIPEDLQDMLDDDPEFLKRFDAMLPGKRRGMIHHIASAKTDATVAKRILKLMQELGLVWALMGWCLAAHAQTLGHERTTEYLPLLQDRAVAVVANHTSMVGGPEGVHLVDTLLSLGVNVKHVFAPEHGFRGDAANGAHIEDGTDGATGLDIYSLHGANRKPQPSQLKGIDVIVFDIQDVGARFYTYVSTLMLVMEACAEAGVDVLVLDRPNPHGHQMAGPMLDPDFKSFVGWIPTPMVHGLTLGELANMAVAESWFPAPAGWKPSVVTCQGWDHGTDYNLPISPSPNLPTAAAIDLYPSLCLFEPTDVSVGRGTTTPFELLGHPNCPWGSYRFTPVPTPGAAPHPKHENIPCSGQRLTGLAQSWRTRSENGLPGFTLAPLWTWADMWRTMHQRSLDGFIVSPSFFDKLAGTDEVRLALENQSPLDPLTETWAADHAAFFQRAEPHLLYPWNVPKPGR
;
A
#
# COMPACT_ATOMS: atom_id res chain seq x y z
N MET A 1 22.43 -43.33 -43.42
CA MET A 1 22.83 -43.01 -42.03
C MET A 1 24.32 -42.75 -42.06
N SER A 2 24.75 -41.48 -42.14
CA SER A 2 26.17 -41.14 -41.96
C SER A 2 26.50 -41.53 -40.52
N GLN A 3 27.46 -42.43 -40.33
CA GLN A 3 28.06 -42.59 -39.00
C GLN A 3 28.68 -41.25 -38.62
N ASP A 4 28.42 -40.80 -37.40
CA ASP A 4 29.03 -39.58 -36.90
C ASP A 4 30.54 -39.77 -36.79
N PRO A 5 31.36 -38.72 -37.02
CA PRO A 5 32.80 -38.87 -36.95
C PRO A 5 33.22 -39.24 -35.53
N THR A 6 33.83 -40.41 -35.42
CA THR A 6 34.50 -40.91 -34.21
C THR A 6 35.97 -41.12 -34.51
N TRP A 7 36.84 -40.68 -33.61
CA TRP A 7 38.29 -40.89 -33.72
C TRP A 7 38.72 -41.82 -32.60
N SER A 8 39.39 -42.90 -32.97
CA SER A 8 39.86 -43.92 -32.06
C SER A 8 41.37 -44.04 -32.18
N PHE A 9 42.10 -43.79 -31.10
CA PHE A 9 43.56 -43.73 -31.12
C PHE A 9 44.18 -44.11 -29.77
N SER A 10 45.49 -44.35 -29.77
CA SER A 10 46.27 -44.54 -28.54
C SER A 10 47.03 -43.26 -28.19
N ALA A 11 47.00 -42.87 -26.91
CA ALA A 11 47.70 -41.69 -26.43
C ALA A 11 48.30 -41.95 -25.03
N GLN A 12 49.36 -41.21 -24.71
CA GLN A 12 50.02 -41.28 -23.41
C GLN A 12 49.44 -40.22 -22.46
N ILE A 13 49.28 -40.56 -21.18
CA ILE A 13 48.92 -39.58 -20.13
C ILE A 13 50.14 -38.70 -19.83
N GLU A 14 50.13 -37.49 -20.37
CA GLU A 14 51.19 -36.48 -20.25
C GLU A 14 50.88 -35.45 -19.15
N ARG A 15 51.89 -34.63 -18.80
CA ARG A 15 51.80 -33.52 -17.84
C ARG A 15 52.63 -32.34 -18.36
N PHE A 16 52.16 -31.12 -18.11
CA PHE A 16 52.93 -29.91 -18.45
C PHE A 16 54.14 -29.73 -17.52
N ASP A 17 55.28 -29.30 -18.08
CA ASP A 17 56.58 -29.18 -17.37
C ASP A 17 56.65 -28.04 -16.33
N VAL A 18 55.68 -27.12 -16.31
CA VAL A 18 55.63 -25.98 -15.37
C VAL A 18 54.52 -26.20 -14.35
N ASP A 19 54.86 -26.38 -13.06
CA ASP A 19 54.11 -26.40 -11.76
C ASP A 19 52.57 -26.62 -11.73
N ALA A 20 51.97 -27.02 -12.85
CA ALA A 20 50.56 -27.19 -13.07
C ALA A 20 50.23 -28.64 -12.75
N ALA A 21 49.24 -28.81 -11.87
CA ALA A 21 48.78 -30.10 -11.37
C ALA A 21 47.92 -30.90 -12.39
N TRP A 22 47.95 -30.53 -13.67
CA TRP A 22 47.01 -31.00 -14.69
C TRP A 22 47.67 -32.01 -15.62
N HIS A 23 47.02 -33.16 -15.82
CA HIS A 23 47.43 -34.17 -16.78
C HIS A 23 46.61 -33.98 -18.07
N PHE A 24 47.09 -34.47 -19.19
CA PHE A 24 46.38 -34.37 -20.45
C PHE A 24 46.61 -35.56 -21.38
N LEU A 25 45.74 -35.67 -22.39
CA LEU A 25 45.89 -36.55 -23.55
C LEU A 25 46.02 -35.68 -24.79
N ALA A 26 47.13 -35.81 -25.51
CA ALA A 26 47.33 -35.12 -26.78
C ALA A 26 46.53 -35.82 -27.90
N ILE A 27 45.90 -35.03 -28.77
CA ILE A 27 45.25 -35.53 -29.97
C ILE A 27 46.35 -35.75 -31.04
N PRO A 28 46.43 -36.94 -31.67
CA PRO A 28 47.38 -37.21 -32.75
C PRO A 28 47.24 -36.19 -33.88
N ALA A 29 48.36 -35.72 -34.42
CA ALA A 29 48.40 -34.66 -35.42
C ALA A 29 47.52 -34.94 -36.66
N GLU A 30 47.41 -36.22 -37.05
CA GLU A 30 46.55 -36.70 -38.13
C GLU A 30 45.06 -36.49 -37.90
N HIS A 31 44.60 -36.43 -36.65
CA HIS A 31 43.21 -36.21 -36.30
C HIS A 31 42.89 -34.75 -35.99
N VAL A 32 43.89 -33.90 -35.71
CA VAL A 32 43.67 -32.53 -35.21
C VAL A 32 42.84 -31.68 -36.16
N ALA A 33 43.07 -31.76 -37.47
CA ALA A 33 42.31 -30.98 -38.47
C ALA A 33 40.83 -31.41 -38.48
N ASP A 34 40.59 -32.70 -38.68
CA ASP A 34 39.25 -33.28 -38.76
C ASP A 34 38.45 -33.07 -37.47
N VAL A 35 39.08 -33.31 -36.33
CA VAL A 35 38.45 -33.12 -35.02
C VAL A 35 38.00 -31.67 -34.84
N ARG A 36 38.84 -30.70 -35.21
CA ARG A 36 38.54 -29.26 -35.07
C ARG A 36 37.46 -28.78 -36.03
N GLU A 37 37.34 -29.38 -37.21
CA GLU A 37 36.33 -29.01 -38.21
C GLU A 37 34.97 -29.67 -37.93
N ALA A 38 34.94 -30.78 -37.18
CA ALA A 38 33.75 -31.59 -36.98
C ALA A 38 32.73 -31.05 -35.96
N GLY A 39 32.97 -29.94 -35.26
CA GLY A 39 31.97 -29.38 -34.34
C GLY A 39 32.38 -28.10 -33.60
N ASP A 40 31.54 -27.66 -32.65
CA ASP A 40 31.72 -26.43 -31.86
C ASP A 40 32.79 -26.53 -30.75
N GLY A 41 33.78 -27.40 -30.93
CA GLY A 41 34.87 -27.63 -29.97
C GLY A 41 34.45 -28.42 -28.71
N ARG A 42 33.38 -29.22 -28.78
CA ARG A 42 32.88 -30.07 -27.69
C ARG A 42 32.82 -31.53 -28.09
N TYR A 43 33.31 -32.38 -27.18
CA TYR A 43 33.51 -33.80 -27.45
C TYR A 43 33.20 -34.64 -26.22
N VAL A 44 32.73 -35.85 -26.47
CA VAL A 44 32.69 -36.93 -25.48
C VAL A 44 33.93 -37.79 -25.71
N ILE A 45 34.70 -38.00 -24.65
CA ILE A 45 35.89 -38.84 -24.67
C ILE A 45 35.65 -40.06 -23.77
N THR A 46 35.94 -41.24 -24.30
CA THR A 46 35.96 -42.51 -23.57
C THR A 46 37.40 -43.02 -23.54
N VAL A 47 37.87 -43.43 -22.37
CA VAL A 47 39.24 -43.94 -22.20
C VAL A 47 39.21 -45.36 -21.63
N ASN A 48 39.90 -46.27 -22.33
CA ASN A 48 39.98 -47.71 -22.03
C ASN A 48 38.60 -48.38 -21.84
N ASP A 49 37.54 -47.88 -22.49
CA ASP A 49 36.14 -48.28 -22.26
C ASP A 49 35.68 -48.20 -20.80
N ALA A 50 36.47 -47.58 -19.92
CA ALA A 50 36.30 -47.63 -18.48
C ALA A 50 35.74 -46.32 -17.91
N VAL A 51 36.05 -45.19 -18.56
CA VAL A 51 35.59 -43.88 -18.10
C VAL A 51 35.28 -42.97 -19.29
N THR A 52 34.10 -42.38 -19.26
CA THR A 52 33.61 -41.46 -20.28
C THR A 52 33.31 -40.10 -19.66
N TRP A 53 33.67 -39.01 -20.34
CA TRP A 53 33.30 -37.66 -19.90
C TRP A 53 33.19 -36.67 -21.06
N HIS A 54 32.49 -35.56 -20.80
CA HIS A 54 32.33 -34.44 -21.73
C HIS A 54 33.49 -33.46 -21.56
N CYS A 55 34.07 -33.01 -22.67
CA CYS A 55 35.26 -32.17 -22.67
C CYS A 55 35.27 -31.16 -23.81
N GLY A 56 36.19 -30.20 -23.72
CA GLY A 56 36.57 -29.33 -24.83
C GLY A 56 38.04 -29.52 -25.15
N LEU A 57 38.42 -29.17 -26.37
CA LEU A 57 39.81 -29.20 -26.80
C LEU A 57 40.51 -27.89 -26.47
N LEU A 58 41.74 -28.01 -25.98
CA LEU A 58 42.58 -26.89 -25.61
C LEU A 58 43.87 -26.93 -26.44
N PRO A 59 44.38 -25.79 -26.92
CA PRO A 59 45.68 -25.72 -27.56
C PRO A 59 46.79 -25.75 -26.49
N THR A 60 47.86 -26.50 -26.74
CA THR A 60 49.07 -26.52 -25.90
C THR A 60 50.01 -25.33 -26.17
N GLY A 61 49.81 -24.60 -27.27
CA GLY A 61 50.65 -23.47 -27.71
C GLY A 61 51.84 -23.86 -28.59
N ASP A 62 52.22 -25.14 -28.63
CA ASP A 62 53.26 -25.73 -29.50
C ASP A 62 52.69 -26.34 -30.80
N GLY A 63 51.42 -26.05 -31.10
CA GLY A 63 50.69 -26.60 -32.26
C GLY A 63 49.91 -27.88 -31.97
N ARG A 64 50.09 -28.51 -30.79
CA ARG A 64 49.26 -29.64 -30.36
C ARG A 64 47.92 -29.19 -29.76
N TRP A 65 46.99 -30.12 -29.71
CA TRP A 65 45.71 -29.98 -29.05
C TRP A 65 45.51 -31.11 -28.07
N PHE A 66 44.86 -30.82 -26.95
CA PHE A 66 44.73 -31.78 -25.85
C PHE A 66 43.38 -31.72 -25.16
N VAL A 67 43.09 -32.82 -24.45
CA VAL A 67 41.99 -32.90 -23.48
C VAL A 67 42.59 -33.01 -22.07
N ALA A 68 42.10 -32.17 -21.16
CA ALA A 68 42.53 -32.21 -19.75
C ALA A 68 41.97 -33.44 -19.03
N VAL A 69 42.83 -34.11 -18.26
CA VAL A 69 42.53 -35.31 -17.47
C VAL A 69 42.86 -35.06 -15.99
N SER A 70 41.89 -35.32 -15.12
CA SER A 70 42.09 -35.20 -13.67
C SER A 70 42.62 -36.50 -13.08
N LYS A 71 43.25 -36.43 -11.89
CA LYS A 71 43.73 -37.63 -11.16
C LYS A 71 42.62 -38.66 -10.93
N ALA A 72 41.38 -38.22 -10.71
CA ALA A 72 40.23 -39.10 -10.55
C ALA A 72 39.93 -39.88 -11.84
N LYS A 73 40.03 -39.23 -13.01
CA LYS A 73 39.83 -39.87 -14.32
C LYS A 73 40.96 -40.83 -14.66
N ILE A 74 42.21 -40.49 -14.34
CA ILE A 74 43.36 -41.42 -14.50
C ILE A 74 43.12 -42.70 -13.71
N LYS A 75 42.70 -42.57 -12.44
CA LYS A 75 42.35 -43.72 -11.60
C LYS A 75 41.18 -44.53 -12.17
N ALA A 76 40.13 -43.87 -12.66
CA ALA A 76 38.97 -44.52 -13.25
C ALA A 76 39.30 -45.24 -14.57
N ALA A 77 40.22 -44.69 -15.36
CA ALA A 77 40.77 -45.31 -16.57
C ALA A 77 41.74 -46.47 -16.28
N GLN A 78 41.94 -46.81 -15.00
CA GLN A 78 42.81 -47.91 -14.54
C GLN A 78 44.26 -47.80 -15.05
N THR A 79 44.77 -46.57 -15.16
CA THR A 79 46.13 -46.30 -15.65
C THR A 79 46.92 -45.42 -14.68
N THR A 80 48.16 -45.09 -15.04
CA THR A 80 49.06 -44.19 -14.28
C THR A 80 49.67 -43.13 -15.19
N PHE A 81 50.36 -42.15 -14.60
CA PHE A 81 51.11 -41.15 -15.38
C PHE A 81 52.14 -41.81 -16.29
N GLY A 82 52.24 -41.35 -17.54
CA GLY A 82 53.07 -41.97 -18.57
C GLY A 82 52.52 -43.29 -19.13
N GLY A 83 51.38 -43.77 -18.64
CA GLY A 83 50.69 -44.93 -19.20
C GLY A 83 50.05 -44.61 -20.55
N TRP A 84 50.05 -45.59 -21.44
CA TRP A 84 49.30 -45.54 -22.70
C TRP A 84 47.85 -45.96 -22.45
N VAL A 85 46.93 -45.26 -23.11
CA VAL A 85 45.50 -45.55 -23.04
C VAL A 85 44.89 -45.55 -24.44
N HIS A 86 43.82 -46.33 -24.60
CA HIS A 86 42.94 -46.25 -25.76
C HIS A 86 41.93 -45.13 -25.55
N VAL A 87 41.73 -44.30 -26.57
CA VAL A 87 40.87 -43.12 -26.53
C VAL A 87 39.90 -43.18 -27.70
N ASP A 88 38.61 -43.14 -27.39
CA ASP A 88 37.55 -42.86 -28.35
C ASP A 88 37.02 -41.45 -28.13
N LEU A 89 37.03 -40.64 -29.19
CA LEU A 89 36.57 -39.27 -29.20
C LEU A 89 35.40 -39.14 -30.17
N ALA A 90 34.29 -38.57 -29.72
CA ALA A 90 33.10 -38.30 -30.52
C ALA A 90 32.64 -36.85 -30.31
N VAL A 91 31.97 -36.27 -31.30
CA VAL A 91 31.36 -34.94 -31.16
C VAL A 91 30.23 -35.00 -30.11
N ASP A 92 30.21 -34.04 -29.19
CA ASP A 92 29.17 -33.96 -28.16
C ASP A 92 27.90 -33.31 -28.72
N LYS A 93 26.81 -34.08 -28.76
CA LYS A 93 25.51 -33.66 -29.30
C LYS A 93 24.52 -33.22 -28.23
N SER A 94 24.91 -33.19 -26.95
CA SER A 94 23.99 -32.72 -25.92
C SER A 94 23.67 -31.23 -26.13
N LYS A 95 22.42 -30.81 -25.85
CA LYS A 95 21.94 -29.43 -26.06
C LYS A 95 22.90 -28.37 -25.50
N TYR A 96 23.58 -28.68 -24.39
CA TYR A 96 24.48 -27.76 -23.70
C TYR A 96 25.97 -28.16 -23.76
N GLY A 97 26.33 -29.24 -24.47
CA GLY A 97 27.69 -29.80 -24.50
C GLY A 97 28.16 -30.39 -23.16
N MET A 98 27.20 -30.88 -22.38
CA MET A 98 27.32 -31.67 -21.14
C MET A 98 25.94 -32.22 -20.70
N PRO A 99 25.85 -33.25 -19.85
CA PRO A 99 24.57 -33.72 -19.32
C PRO A 99 24.00 -32.71 -18.32
N ILE A 100 22.68 -32.53 -18.37
CA ILE A 100 21.94 -31.70 -17.43
C ILE A 100 21.36 -32.58 -16.31
N PRO A 101 21.45 -32.18 -15.03
CA PRO A 101 20.78 -32.88 -13.93
C PRO A 101 19.27 -32.94 -14.15
N GLU A 102 18.64 -34.07 -13.83
CA GLU A 102 17.19 -34.31 -13.98
C GLU A 102 16.36 -33.23 -13.28
N ASP A 103 16.64 -32.93 -12.01
CA ASP A 103 15.95 -31.86 -11.27
C ASP A 103 16.00 -30.48 -11.95
N LEU A 104 17.12 -30.15 -12.62
CA LEU A 104 17.22 -28.88 -13.34
C LEU A 104 16.47 -28.94 -14.67
N GLN A 105 16.47 -30.10 -15.34
CA GLN A 105 15.73 -30.31 -16.58
C GLN A 105 14.23 -30.17 -16.32
N ASP A 106 13.70 -30.82 -15.29
CA ASP A 106 12.29 -30.75 -14.89
C ASP A 106 11.86 -29.29 -14.63
N MET A 107 12.66 -28.53 -13.87
CA MET A 107 12.35 -27.13 -13.58
C MET A 107 12.39 -26.21 -14.82
N LEU A 108 13.25 -26.52 -15.81
CA LEU A 108 13.28 -25.77 -17.06
C LEU A 108 12.09 -26.14 -17.97
N ASP A 109 11.63 -27.39 -17.92
CA ASP A 109 10.48 -27.84 -18.70
C ASP A 109 9.17 -27.28 -18.11
N ASP A 110 9.09 -27.14 -16.79
CA ASP A 110 7.92 -26.61 -16.07
C ASP A 110 7.80 -25.06 -16.10
N ASP A 111 8.91 -24.32 -16.26
CA ASP A 111 8.93 -22.85 -16.28
C ASP A 111 9.51 -22.29 -17.60
N PRO A 112 8.66 -21.92 -18.57
CA PRO A 112 9.09 -21.38 -19.86
C PRO A 112 9.91 -20.08 -19.77
N GLU A 113 9.68 -19.25 -18.75
CA GLU A 113 10.45 -18.01 -18.56
C GLU A 113 11.82 -18.32 -17.94
N PHE A 114 11.90 -19.31 -17.04
CA PHE A 114 13.17 -19.84 -16.57
C PHE A 114 13.98 -20.41 -17.73
N LEU A 115 13.38 -21.27 -18.58
CA LEU A 115 14.04 -21.82 -19.76
C LEU A 115 14.55 -20.71 -20.69
N LYS A 116 13.72 -19.71 -21.00
CA LYS A 116 14.11 -18.59 -21.86
C LYS A 116 15.31 -17.82 -21.30
N ARG A 117 15.30 -17.49 -20.01
CA ARG A 117 16.41 -16.73 -19.38
C ARG A 117 17.67 -17.57 -19.25
N PHE A 118 17.52 -18.85 -18.95
CA PHE A 118 18.61 -19.81 -18.92
C PHE A 118 19.25 -19.98 -20.32
N ASP A 119 18.41 -20.07 -21.36
CA ASP A 119 18.84 -20.16 -22.76
C ASP A 119 19.40 -18.85 -23.34
N ALA A 120 19.15 -17.71 -22.68
CA ALA A 120 19.79 -16.44 -23.00
C ALA A 120 21.21 -16.29 -22.39
N MET A 121 21.61 -17.15 -21.43
CA MET A 121 22.94 -17.08 -20.82
C MET A 121 24.05 -17.37 -21.83
N LEU A 122 25.20 -16.71 -21.70
CA LEU A 122 26.40 -17.07 -22.45
C LEU A 122 26.71 -18.58 -22.30
N PRO A 123 27.01 -19.31 -23.39
CA PRO A 123 27.16 -20.76 -23.34
C PRO A 123 28.16 -21.28 -22.29
N GLY A 124 29.26 -20.54 -22.06
CA GLY A 124 30.24 -20.87 -21.01
C GLY A 124 29.68 -20.74 -19.60
N LYS A 125 28.91 -19.66 -19.32
CA LYS A 125 28.29 -19.42 -18.03
C LYS A 125 27.20 -20.46 -17.73
N ARG A 126 26.40 -20.82 -18.74
CA ARG A 126 25.37 -21.86 -18.64
C ARG A 126 25.96 -23.20 -18.23
N ARG A 127 27.00 -23.67 -18.93
CA ARG A 127 27.72 -24.90 -18.58
C ARG A 127 28.35 -24.87 -17.19
N GLY A 128 28.94 -23.74 -16.81
CA GLY A 128 29.48 -23.56 -15.46
C GLY A 128 28.42 -23.77 -14.38
N MET A 129 27.20 -23.28 -14.62
CA MET A 129 26.09 -23.44 -13.70
C MET A 129 25.54 -24.88 -13.68
N ILE A 130 25.37 -25.51 -14.85
CA ILE A 130 24.98 -26.92 -14.94
C ILE A 130 25.98 -27.78 -14.16
N HIS A 131 27.28 -27.56 -14.36
CA HIS A 131 28.32 -28.27 -13.62
C HIS A 131 28.24 -27.99 -12.11
N HIS A 132 28.01 -26.74 -11.71
CA HIS A 132 27.87 -26.40 -10.29
C HIS A 132 26.68 -27.13 -9.65
N ILE A 133 25.55 -27.25 -10.34
CA ILE A 133 24.38 -27.96 -9.83
C ILE A 133 24.67 -29.48 -9.81
N ALA A 134 25.17 -30.04 -10.91
CA ALA A 134 25.50 -31.46 -11.06
C ALA A 134 26.54 -31.97 -10.06
N SER A 135 27.43 -31.10 -9.56
CA SER A 135 28.47 -31.51 -8.60
C SER A 135 27.98 -31.59 -7.14
N ALA A 136 26.69 -31.37 -6.88
CA ALA A 136 26.10 -31.53 -5.55
C ALA A 136 25.98 -33.01 -5.18
N LYS A 137 26.12 -33.34 -3.89
CA LYS A 137 26.06 -34.72 -3.39
C LYS A 137 24.73 -35.08 -2.71
N THR A 138 23.85 -34.11 -2.52
CA THR A 138 22.54 -34.29 -1.85
C THR A 138 21.47 -33.49 -2.58
N ASP A 139 20.26 -34.02 -2.63
CA ASP A 139 19.10 -33.42 -3.32
C ASP A 139 18.76 -32.04 -2.74
N ALA A 140 18.84 -31.87 -1.43
CA ALA A 140 18.66 -30.57 -0.77
C ALA A 140 19.67 -29.51 -1.26
N THR A 141 20.90 -29.92 -1.58
CA THR A 141 21.90 -29.01 -2.14
C THR A 141 21.64 -28.71 -3.61
N VAL A 142 21.14 -29.69 -4.38
CA VAL A 142 20.70 -29.51 -5.77
C VAL A 142 19.60 -28.46 -5.81
N ALA A 143 18.51 -28.65 -5.05
CA ALA A 143 17.39 -27.72 -4.95
C ALA A 143 17.84 -26.30 -4.57
N LYS A 144 18.73 -26.17 -3.57
CA LYS A 144 19.26 -24.87 -3.15
C LYS A 144 20.07 -24.17 -4.26
N ARG A 145 20.84 -24.92 -5.04
CA ARG A 145 21.63 -24.36 -6.15
C ARG A 145 20.74 -23.96 -7.33
N ILE A 146 19.68 -24.73 -7.61
CA ILE A 146 18.66 -24.37 -8.61
C ILE A 146 17.95 -23.07 -8.18
N LEU A 147 17.51 -22.97 -6.92
CA LEU A 147 16.87 -21.77 -6.41
C LEU A 147 17.78 -20.53 -6.53
N LYS A 148 19.07 -20.68 -6.22
CA LYS A 148 20.04 -19.60 -6.37
C LYS A 148 20.22 -19.18 -7.82
N LEU A 149 20.24 -20.13 -8.76
CA LEU A 149 20.25 -19.83 -10.19
C LEU A 149 19.01 -19.03 -10.60
N MET A 150 17.82 -19.42 -10.13
CA MET A 150 16.58 -18.69 -10.42
C MET A 150 16.64 -17.24 -9.88
N GLN A 151 17.23 -17.03 -8.70
CA GLN A 151 17.49 -15.69 -8.16
C GLN A 151 18.45 -14.88 -9.02
N GLU A 152 19.57 -15.47 -9.44
CA GLU A 152 20.57 -14.81 -10.31
C GLU A 152 20.00 -14.45 -11.69
N LEU A 153 19.01 -15.20 -12.17
CA LEU A 153 18.28 -14.91 -13.41
C LEU A 153 17.11 -13.94 -13.21
N GLY A 154 16.93 -13.39 -12.01
CA GLY A 154 15.91 -12.39 -11.71
C GLY A 154 14.47 -12.92 -11.74
N LEU A 155 14.28 -14.24 -11.64
CA LEU A 155 12.95 -14.86 -11.65
C LEU A 155 12.23 -14.64 -10.31
N VAL A 156 13.00 -14.59 -9.21
CA VAL A 156 12.45 -14.26 -7.87
C VAL A 156 12.02 -12.79 -7.78
N TRP A 157 12.70 -11.88 -8.51
CA TRP A 157 12.32 -10.46 -8.60
C TRP A 157 11.16 -10.22 -9.56
N ALA A 158 10.98 -11.05 -10.59
CA ALA A 158 9.80 -10.99 -11.46
C ALA A 158 8.54 -11.46 -10.72
N LEU A 159 8.66 -12.51 -9.89
CA LEU A 159 7.60 -12.96 -8.98
C LEU A 159 7.29 -11.93 -7.88
N MET A 160 8.30 -11.29 -7.28
CA MET A 160 8.09 -10.20 -6.33
C MET A 160 7.57 -8.91 -6.99
N GLY A 161 8.03 -8.57 -8.20
CA GLY A 161 7.58 -7.41 -8.96
C GLY A 161 6.14 -7.57 -9.46
N TRP A 162 5.74 -8.80 -9.82
CA TRP A 162 4.33 -9.13 -10.06
C TRP A 162 3.52 -9.14 -8.76
N CYS A 163 4.05 -9.66 -7.65
CA CYS A 163 3.36 -9.57 -6.34
C CYS A 163 3.22 -8.12 -5.85
N LEU A 164 4.20 -7.24 -6.07
CA LEU A 164 4.16 -5.84 -5.67
C LEU A 164 3.29 -4.99 -6.62
N ALA A 165 3.33 -5.26 -7.93
CA ALA A 165 2.46 -4.59 -8.90
C ALA A 165 1.00 -5.07 -8.84
N ALA A 166 0.75 -6.31 -8.42
CA ALA A 166 -0.61 -6.84 -8.21
C ALA A 166 -1.28 -6.34 -6.91
N HIS A 167 -0.55 -5.63 -6.03
CA HIS A 167 -1.06 -5.14 -4.73
C HIS A 167 -0.95 -3.61 -4.55
N ALA A 168 -0.54 -2.85 -5.57
CA ALA A 168 -0.55 -1.39 -5.46
C ALA A 168 -2.00 -0.88 -5.56
N GLN A 169 -2.50 -0.35 -4.44
CA GLN A 169 -3.78 0.35 -4.42
C GLN A 169 -3.70 1.53 -5.39
N THR A 170 -4.63 1.61 -6.35
CA THR A 170 -4.75 2.74 -7.27
C THR A 170 -5.98 3.53 -6.89
N LEU A 171 -5.80 4.80 -6.55
CA LEU A 171 -6.86 5.68 -6.08
C LEU A 171 -7.72 6.20 -7.25
N GLY A 172 -8.94 6.67 -6.98
CA GLY A 172 -9.86 7.15 -8.02
C GLY A 172 -9.24 8.25 -8.90
N HIS A 173 -8.47 9.15 -8.30
CA HIS A 173 -7.79 10.24 -9.01
C HIS A 173 -6.52 9.83 -9.80
N GLU A 174 -6.06 8.59 -9.67
CA GLU A 174 -4.96 8.04 -10.48
C GLU A 174 -5.48 7.35 -11.74
N ARG A 175 -6.78 7.01 -11.76
CA ARG A 175 -7.45 6.35 -12.88
C ARG A 175 -7.86 7.33 -13.97
N THR A 176 -6.88 8.07 -14.50
CA THR A 176 -7.09 9.16 -15.47
C THR A 176 -7.88 8.73 -16.70
N THR A 177 -7.68 7.50 -17.18
CA THR A 177 -8.41 6.96 -18.34
C THR A 177 -9.91 6.79 -18.11
N GLU A 178 -10.35 6.67 -16.85
CA GLU A 178 -11.77 6.51 -16.49
C GLU A 178 -12.49 7.84 -16.41
N TYR A 179 -11.87 8.86 -15.79
CA TYR A 179 -12.54 10.16 -15.59
C TYR A 179 -12.30 11.15 -16.71
N LEU A 180 -11.17 11.13 -17.42
CA LEU A 180 -10.86 12.16 -18.42
C LEU A 180 -11.93 12.25 -19.53
N PRO A 181 -12.47 11.14 -20.08
CA PRO A 181 -13.57 11.20 -21.04
C PRO A 181 -14.85 11.86 -20.49
N LEU A 182 -15.07 11.80 -19.18
CA LEU A 182 -16.23 12.41 -18.51
C LEU A 182 -16.08 13.94 -18.34
N LEU A 183 -14.86 14.47 -18.48
CA LEU A 183 -14.51 15.87 -18.26
C LEU A 183 -14.16 16.62 -19.56
N GLN A 184 -13.96 15.90 -20.66
CA GLN A 184 -13.58 16.49 -21.94
C GLN A 184 -14.64 17.50 -22.43
N ASP A 185 -14.18 18.68 -22.83
CA ASP A 185 -14.99 19.80 -23.34
C ASP A 185 -16.04 20.36 -22.35
N ARG A 186 -15.99 19.95 -21.07
CA ARG A 186 -16.87 20.45 -20.01
C ARG A 186 -16.22 21.55 -19.20
N ALA A 187 -17.01 22.48 -18.68
CA ALA A 187 -16.59 23.44 -17.67
C ALA A 187 -16.54 22.74 -16.30
N VAL A 188 -15.34 22.60 -15.74
CA VAL A 188 -15.10 21.81 -14.52
C VAL A 188 -14.81 22.73 -13.35
N ALA A 189 -15.44 22.48 -12.20
CA ALA A 189 -14.94 22.96 -10.91
C ALA A 189 -14.43 21.78 -10.09
N VAL A 190 -13.49 22.02 -9.17
CA VAL A 190 -12.87 20.96 -8.38
C VAL A 190 -12.98 21.27 -6.89
N VAL A 191 -13.53 20.34 -6.10
CA VAL A 191 -13.45 20.36 -4.65
C VAL A 191 -12.23 19.53 -4.23
N ALA A 192 -11.20 20.21 -3.74
CA ALA A 192 -9.91 19.61 -3.43
C ALA A 192 -9.22 20.31 -2.26
N ASN A 193 -8.25 19.63 -1.66
CA ASN A 193 -7.34 20.18 -0.66
C ASN A 193 -5.93 19.61 -0.86
N HIS A 194 -5.03 19.82 0.09
CA HIS A 194 -3.63 19.39 -0.03
C HIS A 194 -3.44 17.86 -0.14
N THR A 195 -4.49 17.07 0.11
CA THR A 195 -4.46 15.60 -0.05
C THR A 195 -4.71 15.15 -1.50
N SER A 196 -5.14 16.06 -2.37
CA SER A 196 -5.49 15.81 -3.77
C SER A 196 -4.26 15.67 -4.68
N MET A 197 -3.27 14.85 -4.28
CA MET A 197 -2.00 14.66 -4.98
C MET A 197 -1.99 13.36 -5.79
N VAL A 198 -1.92 13.46 -7.11
CA VAL A 198 -1.83 12.32 -8.03
C VAL A 198 -0.39 11.82 -8.08
N GLY A 199 -0.17 10.52 -7.83
CA GLY A 199 1.17 9.93 -7.74
C GLY A 199 1.80 9.97 -6.34
N GLY A 200 1.00 10.21 -5.30
CA GLY A 200 1.44 10.21 -3.90
C GLY A 200 1.99 11.55 -3.40
N PRO A 201 2.72 11.57 -2.27
CA PRO A 201 3.16 12.80 -1.59
C PRO A 201 4.09 13.69 -2.43
N GLU A 202 4.91 13.08 -3.28
CA GLU A 202 5.81 13.76 -4.22
C GLU A 202 5.16 13.98 -5.59
N GLY A 203 3.85 13.75 -5.68
CA GLY A 203 3.07 13.81 -6.90
C GLY A 203 2.72 15.23 -7.33
N VAL A 204 1.74 15.32 -8.22
CA VAL A 204 1.22 16.59 -8.74
C VAL A 204 -0.22 16.77 -8.26
N HIS A 205 -0.56 17.96 -7.80
CA HIS A 205 -1.92 18.26 -7.35
C HIS A 205 -2.92 18.04 -8.49
N LEU A 206 -4.08 17.45 -8.20
CA LEU A 206 -5.09 17.04 -9.19
C LEU A 206 -5.48 18.17 -10.13
N VAL A 207 -5.67 19.38 -9.60
CA VAL A 207 -5.98 20.58 -10.42
C VAL A 207 -4.90 20.86 -11.47
N ASP A 208 -3.62 20.76 -11.10
CA ASP A 208 -2.52 20.97 -12.04
C ASP A 208 -2.46 19.84 -13.08
N THR A 209 -2.70 18.60 -12.65
CA THR A 209 -2.83 17.43 -13.53
C THR A 209 -3.94 17.65 -14.56
N LEU A 210 -5.14 18.04 -14.13
CA LEU A 210 -6.30 18.28 -15.01
C LEU A 210 -6.01 19.43 -16.01
N LEU A 211 -5.43 20.54 -15.56
CA LEU A 211 -5.04 21.64 -16.43
C LEU A 211 -4.01 21.20 -17.47
N SER A 212 -3.00 20.42 -17.06
CA SER A 212 -1.96 19.90 -17.96
C SER A 212 -2.51 18.94 -19.03
N LEU A 213 -3.61 18.25 -18.71
CA LEU A 213 -4.34 17.36 -19.61
C LEU A 213 -5.35 18.10 -20.49
N GLY A 214 -5.41 19.43 -20.41
CA GLY A 214 -6.28 20.27 -21.24
C GLY A 214 -7.73 20.34 -20.75
N VAL A 215 -8.02 19.92 -19.52
CA VAL A 215 -9.36 20.06 -18.92
C VAL A 215 -9.63 21.54 -18.62
N ASN A 216 -10.82 22.00 -18.98
CA ASN A 216 -11.28 23.37 -18.80
C ASN A 216 -11.74 23.61 -17.35
N VAL A 217 -10.78 23.64 -16.42
CA VAL A 217 -11.02 23.95 -15.01
C VAL A 217 -11.31 25.45 -14.87
N LYS A 218 -12.44 25.79 -14.24
CA LYS A 218 -12.92 27.17 -14.07
C LYS A 218 -12.53 27.79 -12.74
N HIS A 219 -12.64 27.02 -11.66
CA HIS A 219 -12.30 27.44 -10.31
C HIS A 219 -12.27 26.22 -9.38
N VAL A 220 -11.82 26.45 -8.16
CA VAL A 220 -11.65 25.46 -7.12
C VAL A 220 -12.52 25.81 -5.92
N PHE A 221 -13.06 24.80 -5.26
CA PHE A 221 -13.64 24.90 -3.93
C PHE A 221 -12.69 24.23 -2.93
N ALA A 222 -12.31 24.95 -1.87
CA ALA A 222 -11.45 24.43 -0.81
C ALA A 222 -12.24 24.38 0.50
N PRO A 223 -12.39 23.21 1.13
CA PRO A 223 -13.00 23.12 2.47
C PRO A 223 -11.99 23.56 3.54
N GLU A 224 -12.07 22.98 4.73
CA GLU A 224 -11.13 23.25 5.83
C GLU A 224 -9.67 22.94 5.46
N HIS A 225 -8.74 23.55 6.21
CA HIS A 225 -7.28 23.36 6.13
C HIS A 225 -6.56 23.80 4.83
N GLY A 226 -7.29 24.32 3.85
CA GLY A 226 -6.74 25.05 2.70
C GLY A 226 -6.53 24.19 1.45
N PHE A 227 -6.17 24.83 0.34
CA PHE A 227 -6.08 24.18 -0.97
C PHE A 227 -4.73 23.48 -1.23
N ARG A 228 -3.59 24.18 -1.08
CA ARG A 228 -2.25 23.63 -1.37
C ARG A 228 -1.39 23.29 -0.17
N GLY A 229 -1.91 23.43 1.05
CA GLY A 229 -1.12 23.22 2.28
C GLY A 229 -0.14 24.35 2.62
N ASP A 230 0.10 25.29 1.69
CA ASP A 230 0.99 26.46 1.87
C ASP A 230 0.32 27.66 2.57
N ALA A 231 -0.96 27.56 2.92
CA ALA A 231 -1.64 28.64 3.63
C ALA A 231 -0.93 28.84 4.99
N ALA A 232 -0.32 30.00 5.17
CA ALA A 232 0.06 30.47 6.48
C ALA A 232 -1.20 30.52 7.37
N ASN A 233 -1.39 29.45 8.12
CA ASN A 233 -1.54 29.53 9.56
C ASN A 233 -2.85 30.13 10.11
N GLY A 234 -3.92 29.32 10.11
CA GLY A 234 -4.99 29.42 11.11
C GLY A 234 -5.97 30.59 10.96
N ALA A 235 -5.88 31.36 9.88
CA ALA A 235 -6.90 32.34 9.51
C ALA A 235 -7.96 31.70 8.62
N HIS A 236 -9.18 32.25 8.64
CA HIS A 236 -10.26 31.90 7.73
C HIS A 236 -9.74 31.71 6.30
N ILE A 237 -10.09 30.59 5.67
CA ILE A 237 -9.91 30.44 4.22
C ILE A 237 -10.93 31.41 3.63
N GLU A 238 -10.45 32.57 3.20
CA GLU A 238 -11.22 33.52 2.43
C GLU A 238 -11.12 33.13 0.95
N ASP A 239 -12.10 33.57 0.16
CA ASP A 239 -12.02 33.43 -1.28
C ASP A 239 -10.73 34.10 -1.78
N GLY A 240 -10.07 33.48 -2.76
CA GLY A 240 -8.76 33.91 -3.21
C GLY A 240 -8.45 33.44 -4.62
N THR A 241 -7.18 33.55 -5.00
CA THR A 241 -6.69 33.10 -6.30
C THR A 241 -5.48 32.20 -6.08
N ASP A 242 -5.45 31.07 -6.76
CA ASP A 242 -4.31 30.16 -6.75
C ASP A 242 -3.11 30.80 -7.45
N GLY A 243 -2.00 30.98 -6.74
CA GLY A 243 -0.81 31.61 -7.30
C GLY A 243 -0.16 30.81 -8.43
N ALA A 244 -0.33 29.48 -8.45
CA ALA A 244 0.26 28.61 -9.47
C ALA A 244 -0.53 28.61 -10.78
N THR A 245 -1.86 28.57 -10.71
CA THR A 245 -2.73 28.40 -11.88
C THR A 245 -3.50 29.66 -12.27
N GLY A 246 -3.63 30.63 -11.37
CA GLY A 246 -4.49 31.80 -11.54
C GLY A 246 -5.99 31.53 -11.40
N LEU A 247 -6.38 30.32 -10.98
CA LEU A 247 -7.79 29.96 -10.76
C LEU A 247 -8.33 30.61 -9.49
N ASP A 248 -9.61 30.99 -9.52
CA ASP A 248 -10.32 31.40 -8.31
C ASP A 248 -10.48 30.21 -7.35
N ILE A 249 -10.32 30.48 -6.05
CA ILE A 249 -10.53 29.55 -4.94
C ILE A 249 -11.69 30.09 -4.11
N TYR A 250 -12.74 29.28 -3.97
CA TYR A 250 -13.88 29.55 -3.10
C TYR A 250 -13.81 28.71 -1.83
N SER A 251 -13.99 29.36 -0.68
CA SER A 251 -13.99 28.68 0.61
C SER A 251 -15.31 27.96 0.87
N LEU A 252 -15.24 26.68 1.23
CA LEU A 252 -16.38 25.88 1.72
C LEU A 252 -16.35 25.74 3.25
N HIS A 253 -16.06 26.83 3.97
CA HIS A 253 -15.97 26.83 5.43
C HIS A 253 -16.68 28.04 6.07
N GLY A 254 -16.83 28.03 7.40
CA GLY A 254 -17.43 29.12 8.15
C GLY A 254 -18.90 29.35 7.77
N ALA A 255 -19.23 30.55 7.30
CA ALA A 255 -20.58 30.89 6.85
C ALA A 255 -20.93 30.34 5.45
N ASN A 256 -19.92 29.96 4.66
CA ASN A 256 -20.08 29.58 3.25
C ASN A 256 -19.79 28.09 3.04
N ARG A 257 -20.55 27.19 3.67
CA ARG A 257 -20.28 25.73 3.60
C ARG A 257 -20.87 25.01 2.39
N LYS A 258 -21.77 25.68 1.66
CA LYS A 258 -22.47 25.17 0.48
C LYS A 258 -22.10 26.04 -0.73
N PRO A 259 -21.75 25.48 -1.90
CA PRO A 259 -21.55 26.26 -3.11
C PRO A 259 -22.75 27.16 -3.41
N GLN A 260 -22.49 28.42 -3.71
CA GLN A 260 -23.53 29.39 -4.03
C GLN A 260 -23.99 29.21 -5.49
N PRO A 261 -25.27 29.49 -5.81
CA PRO A 261 -25.78 29.36 -7.18
C PRO A 261 -24.98 30.15 -8.22
N SER A 262 -24.41 31.31 -7.84
CA SER A 262 -23.54 32.11 -8.71
C SER A 262 -22.22 31.41 -9.05
N GLN A 263 -21.67 30.63 -8.12
CA GLN A 263 -20.43 29.87 -8.31
C GLN A 263 -20.66 28.65 -9.21
N LEU A 264 -21.87 28.11 -9.24
CA LEU A 264 -22.23 26.97 -10.09
C LEU A 264 -22.64 27.37 -11.53
N LYS A 265 -22.83 28.66 -11.79
CA LYS A 265 -23.30 29.13 -13.11
C LYS A 265 -22.25 28.86 -14.19
N GLY A 266 -22.65 28.07 -15.20
CA GLY A 266 -21.78 27.72 -16.33
C GLY A 266 -20.73 26.67 -15.98
N ILE A 267 -20.92 25.95 -14.87
CA ILE A 267 -20.18 24.73 -14.53
C ILE A 267 -21.03 23.54 -14.95
N ASP A 268 -20.43 22.61 -15.67
CA ASP A 268 -21.11 21.39 -16.12
C ASP A 268 -20.92 20.25 -15.12
N VAL A 269 -19.77 20.18 -14.46
CA VAL A 269 -19.42 19.11 -13.52
C VAL A 269 -18.51 19.61 -12.39
N ILE A 270 -18.77 19.13 -11.18
CA ILE A 270 -17.87 19.25 -10.04
C ILE A 270 -17.14 17.92 -9.82
N VAL A 271 -15.81 17.97 -9.79
CA VAL A 271 -14.97 16.85 -9.36
C VAL A 271 -14.71 16.97 -7.86
N PHE A 272 -14.99 15.93 -7.09
CA PHE A 272 -14.71 15.87 -5.66
C PHE A 272 -13.58 14.86 -5.39
N ASP A 273 -12.44 15.34 -4.89
CA ASP A 273 -11.28 14.50 -4.55
C ASP A 273 -10.65 14.94 -3.24
N ILE A 274 -11.03 14.32 -2.12
CA ILE A 274 -10.47 14.65 -0.79
C ILE A 274 -10.33 13.37 0.02
N GLN A 275 -9.19 13.21 0.70
CA GLN A 275 -8.97 12.11 1.64
C GLN A 275 -9.71 12.34 2.96
N ASP A 276 -10.66 11.46 3.26
CA ASP A 276 -11.40 11.39 4.54
C ASP A 276 -10.72 10.43 5.54
N VAL A 277 -11.26 10.33 6.76
CA VAL A 277 -10.76 9.44 7.83
C VAL A 277 -11.81 8.51 8.42
N GLY A 278 -13.04 8.46 7.89
CA GLY A 278 -14.08 7.51 8.30
C GLY A 278 -14.86 7.86 9.56
N ALA A 279 -14.72 9.10 10.05
CA ALA A 279 -15.39 9.59 11.24
C ALA A 279 -16.43 10.65 10.86
N ARG A 280 -17.66 10.52 11.35
CA ARG A 280 -18.80 11.39 11.00
C ARG A 280 -18.55 12.88 11.26
N PHE A 281 -17.79 13.20 12.31
CA PHE A 281 -17.43 14.57 12.67
C PHE A 281 -16.21 15.11 11.92
N TYR A 282 -15.59 14.31 11.04
CA TYR A 282 -14.66 14.81 10.04
C TYR A 282 -15.45 15.39 8.87
N THR A 283 -15.40 16.72 8.72
CA THR A 283 -16.45 17.50 8.04
C THR A 283 -16.44 17.41 6.51
N TYR A 284 -15.56 16.61 5.90
CA TYR A 284 -15.56 16.39 4.45
C TYR A 284 -16.76 15.58 3.98
N VAL A 285 -17.31 14.68 4.81
CA VAL A 285 -18.62 14.05 4.57
C VAL A 285 -19.70 15.12 4.44
N SER A 286 -19.78 16.04 5.40
CA SER A 286 -20.76 17.14 5.37
C SER A 286 -20.56 18.07 4.17
N THR A 287 -19.30 18.35 3.81
CA THR A 287 -18.95 19.14 2.62
C THR A 287 -19.46 18.47 1.35
N LEU A 288 -19.20 17.17 1.17
CA LEU A 288 -19.69 16.40 0.03
C LEU A 288 -21.22 16.48 -0.09
N MET A 289 -21.94 16.29 1.02
CA MET A 289 -23.41 16.36 1.01
C MET A 289 -23.93 17.73 0.59
N LEU A 290 -23.31 18.82 1.07
CA LEU A 290 -23.69 20.18 0.69
C LEU A 290 -23.36 20.49 -0.78
N VAL A 291 -22.21 20.02 -1.27
CA VAL A 291 -21.84 20.13 -2.69
C VAL A 291 -22.84 19.38 -3.56
N MET A 292 -23.17 18.14 -3.22
CA MET A 292 -24.13 17.32 -3.96
C MET A 292 -25.52 17.94 -3.97
N GLU A 293 -25.99 18.46 -2.84
CA GLU A 293 -27.27 19.16 -2.76
C GLU A 293 -27.27 20.40 -3.67
N ALA A 294 -26.23 21.24 -3.63
CA ALA A 294 -26.13 22.43 -4.47
C ALA A 294 -26.08 22.08 -5.97
N CYS A 295 -25.34 21.03 -6.32
CA CYS A 295 -25.25 20.53 -7.70
C CYS A 295 -26.58 19.96 -8.19
N ALA A 296 -27.29 19.19 -7.35
CA ALA A 296 -28.60 18.66 -7.68
C ALA A 296 -29.64 19.78 -7.90
N GLU A 297 -29.59 20.85 -7.10
CA GLU A 297 -30.42 22.05 -7.27
C GLU A 297 -30.09 22.82 -8.57
N ALA A 298 -28.82 22.89 -8.94
CA ALA A 298 -28.34 23.65 -10.10
C ALA A 298 -28.32 22.85 -11.42
N GLY A 299 -28.57 21.54 -11.38
CA GLY A 299 -28.44 20.66 -12.55
C GLY A 299 -26.99 20.45 -12.99
N VAL A 300 -26.05 20.49 -12.04
CA VAL A 300 -24.62 20.25 -12.26
C VAL A 300 -24.30 18.80 -11.89
N ASP A 301 -23.47 18.13 -12.69
CA ASP A 301 -23.03 16.76 -12.38
C ASP A 301 -22.00 16.76 -11.26
N VAL A 302 -21.94 15.67 -10.49
CA VAL A 302 -20.89 15.42 -9.51
C VAL A 302 -20.12 14.16 -9.88
N LEU A 303 -18.79 14.27 -9.93
CA LEU A 303 -17.87 13.16 -10.11
C LEU A 303 -17.01 13.00 -8.85
N VAL A 304 -17.20 11.92 -8.11
CA VAL A 304 -16.36 11.59 -6.94
C VAL A 304 -15.18 10.73 -7.41
N LEU A 305 -13.96 11.21 -7.18
CA LEU A 305 -12.75 10.41 -7.33
C LEU A 305 -12.50 9.76 -5.98
N ASP A 306 -12.90 8.49 -5.89
CA ASP A 306 -13.05 7.85 -4.60
C ASP A 306 -11.70 7.50 -3.97
N ARG A 307 -11.72 7.36 -2.64
CA ARG A 307 -10.55 7.06 -1.83
C ARG A 307 -10.87 6.06 -0.73
N PRO A 308 -9.90 5.21 -0.34
CA PRO A 308 -10.06 4.32 0.80
C PRO A 308 -10.41 5.06 2.08
N ASN A 309 -11.31 4.45 2.86
CA ASN A 309 -11.60 4.86 4.22
C ASN A 309 -10.66 4.10 5.18
N PRO A 310 -9.79 4.76 5.98
CA PRO A 310 -8.89 4.07 6.91
C PRO A 310 -9.61 3.33 8.06
N HIS A 311 -10.89 3.61 8.27
CA HIS A 311 -11.79 2.88 9.17
C HIS A 311 -12.91 2.14 8.40
N GLY A 312 -12.70 1.86 7.11
CA GLY A 312 -13.69 1.25 6.21
C GLY A 312 -14.15 -0.15 6.63
N HIS A 313 -13.43 -0.82 7.53
CA HIS A 313 -13.73 -2.18 7.97
C HIS A 313 -14.75 -2.27 9.12
N GLN A 314 -15.16 -1.14 9.70
CA GLN A 314 -15.98 -1.15 10.91
C GLN A 314 -17.06 -0.05 10.91
N MET A 315 -18.13 -0.31 11.67
CA MET A 315 -19.11 0.69 12.05
C MET A 315 -19.18 0.73 13.57
N ALA A 316 -19.10 1.91 14.17
CA ALA A 316 -18.99 2.04 15.62
C ALA A 316 -19.54 3.38 16.14
N GLY A 317 -19.87 3.38 17.44
CA GLY A 317 -20.46 4.53 18.11
C GLY A 317 -21.96 4.71 17.81
N PRO A 318 -22.64 5.63 18.53
CA PRO A 318 -24.05 5.91 18.33
C PRO A 318 -24.36 6.43 16.92
N MET A 319 -25.54 6.09 16.43
CA MET A 319 -26.14 6.74 15.27
C MET A 319 -26.37 8.22 15.54
N LEU A 320 -26.31 9.04 14.50
CA LEU A 320 -26.76 10.42 14.59
C LEU A 320 -28.29 10.46 14.68
N ASP A 321 -28.80 10.91 15.81
CA ASP A 321 -30.16 11.39 15.96
C ASP A 321 -30.32 12.74 15.22
N PRO A 322 -31.32 12.87 14.33
CA PRO A 322 -31.61 14.11 13.60
C PRO A 322 -31.70 15.37 14.45
N ASP A 323 -32.11 15.27 15.72
CA ASP A 323 -32.21 16.42 16.63
C ASP A 323 -30.82 17.01 16.97
N PHE A 324 -29.75 16.23 16.82
CA PHE A 324 -28.36 16.64 17.01
C PHE A 324 -27.64 16.96 15.69
N LYS A 325 -28.37 16.98 14.55
CA LYS A 325 -27.80 17.29 13.23
C LYS A 325 -27.07 18.63 13.24
N SER A 326 -25.86 18.62 12.73
CA SER A 326 -25.00 19.81 12.60
C SER A 326 -23.95 19.61 11.52
N PHE A 327 -23.03 20.55 11.33
CA PHE A 327 -21.96 20.37 10.33
C PHE A 327 -20.94 19.28 10.70
N VAL A 328 -20.83 18.92 11.98
CA VAL A 328 -20.02 17.77 12.45
C VAL A 328 -20.84 16.46 12.52
N GLY A 329 -22.01 16.45 11.91
CA GLY A 329 -22.93 15.31 11.86
C GLY A 329 -24.10 15.65 10.95
N TRP A 330 -23.87 15.61 9.64
CA TRP A 330 -24.85 16.08 8.64
C TRP A 330 -25.87 15.02 8.23
N ILE A 331 -25.46 13.74 8.25
CA ILE A 331 -26.21 12.59 7.74
C ILE A 331 -26.34 11.48 8.79
N PRO A 332 -27.44 10.72 8.79
CA PRO A 332 -27.77 9.73 9.82
C PRO A 332 -26.89 8.48 9.71
N THR A 333 -25.67 8.59 10.22
CA THR A 333 -24.61 7.57 10.20
C THR A 333 -24.11 7.29 11.62
N PRO A 334 -23.49 6.14 11.90
CA PRO A 334 -22.74 5.92 13.14
C PRO A 334 -21.54 6.89 13.24
N MET A 335 -20.91 7.00 14.42
CA MET A 335 -19.73 7.87 14.58
C MET A 335 -18.58 7.45 13.66
N VAL A 336 -18.34 6.14 13.55
CA VAL A 336 -17.48 5.53 12.53
C VAL A 336 -18.39 4.83 11.54
N HIS A 337 -18.43 5.30 10.30
CA HIS A 337 -19.46 4.89 9.34
C HIS A 337 -19.04 3.74 8.42
N GLY A 338 -17.75 3.42 8.30
CA GLY A 338 -17.26 2.28 7.52
C GLY A 338 -17.35 2.41 6.00
N LEU A 339 -17.90 3.51 5.48
CA LEU A 339 -18.11 3.74 4.04
C LEU A 339 -17.09 4.72 3.45
N THR A 340 -16.74 4.54 2.18
CA THR A 340 -16.01 5.55 1.39
C THR A 340 -16.90 6.76 1.07
N LEU A 341 -16.31 7.86 0.60
CA LEU A 341 -17.08 9.02 0.18
C LEU A 341 -17.93 8.73 -1.07
N GLY A 342 -17.45 7.90 -2.00
CA GLY A 342 -18.22 7.44 -3.15
C GLY A 342 -19.45 6.62 -2.77
N GLU A 343 -19.32 5.72 -1.80
CA GLU A 343 -20.45 4.93 -1.27
C GLU A 343 -21.46 5.80 -0.54
N LEU A 344 -20.99 6.73 0.31
CA LEU A 344 -21.85 7.71 0.98
C LEU A 344 -22.59 8.59 -0.02
N ALA A 345 -21.95 9.01 -1.11
CA ALA A 345 -22.57 9.81 -2.17
C ALA A 345 -23.74 9.05 -2.82
N ASN A 346 -23.53 7.78 -3.18
CA ASN A 346 -24.58 6.94 -3.75
C ASN A 346 -25.73 6.70 -2.76
N MET A 347 -25.40 6.38 -1.51
CA MET A 347 -26.39 6.12 -0.46
C MET A 347 -27.21 7.37 -0.14
N ALA A 348 -26.60 8.56 -0.14
CA ALA A 348 -27.29 9.81 0.17
C ALA A 348 -28.44 10.12 -0.78
N VAL A 349 -28.27 9.81 -2.07
CA VAL A 349 -29.33 9.95 -3.08
C VAL A 349 -30.42 8.90 -2.86
N ALA A 350 -30.04 7.64 -2.66
CA ALA A 350 -30.98 6.54 -2.49
C ALA A 350 -31.86 6.69 -1.24
N GLU A 351 -31.27 7.17 -0.14
CA GLU A 351 -31.92 7.40 1.14
C GLU A 351 -32.54 8.81 1.25
N SER A 352 -32.47 9.62 0.17
CA SER A 352 -33.05 10.97 0.10
C SER A 352 -32.59 11.89 1.24
N TRP A 353 -31.29 11.85 1.59
CA TRP A 353 -30.72 12.71 2.65
C TRP A 353 -30.69 14.20 2.31
N PHE A 354 -30.86 14.52 1.03
CA PHE A 354 -31.09 15.87 0.52
C PHE A 354 -32.05 15.81 -0.68
N PRO A 355 -32.73 16.93 -1.03
CA PRO A 355 -33.60 16.98 -2.20
C PRO A 355 -32.79 16.82 -3.49
N ALA A 356 -33.13 15.83 -4.31
CA ALA A 356 -32.51 15.63 -5.63
C ALA A 356 -33.59 15.40 -6.71
N PRO A 357 -33.38 15.87 -7.95
CA PRO A 357 -34.26 15.54 -9.06
C PRO A 357 -34.33 14.03 -9.30
N ALA A 358 -35.48 13.56 -9.80
CA ALA A 358 -35.67 12.13 -10.09
C ALA A 358 -34.61 11.64 -11.10
N GLY A 359 -33.87 10.59 -10.72
CA GLY A 359 -32.81 10.00 -11.54
C GLY A 359 -31.45 10.71 -11.47
N TRP A 360 -31.33 11.82 -10.75
CA TRP A 360 -30.04 12.44 -10.47
C TRP A 360 -29.19 11.52 -9.60
N LYS A 361 -27.92 11.33 -9.95
CA LYS A 361 -26.95 10.56 -9.17
C LYS A 361 -25.53 11.04 -9.46
N PRO A 362 -24.60 10.95 -8.49
CA PRO A 362 -23.20 11.19 -8.77
C PRO A 362 -22.63 10.08 -9.67
N SER A 363 -21.54 10.40 -10.36
CA SER A 363 -20.62 9.41 -10.92
C SER A 363 -19.49 9.18 -9.92
N VAL A 364 -18.96 7.95 -9.85
CA VAL A 364 -17.86 7.60 -8.96
C VAL A 364 -16.79 6.84 -9.74
N VAL A 365 -15.53 7.28 -9.64
CA VAL A 365 -14.37 6.48 -10.09
C VAL A 365 -13.81 5.73 -8.89
N THR A 366 -13.99 4.41 -8.89
CA THR A 366 -13.59 3.53 -7.80
C THR A 366 -12.08 3.31 -7.74
N CYS A 367 -11.57 3.03 -6.54
CA CYS A 367 -10.22 2.54 -6.33
C CYS A 367 -10.05 1.12 -6.92
N GLN A 368 -8.81 0.72 -7.14
CA GLN A 368 -8.42 -0.67 -7.43
C GLN A 368 -7.50 -1.18 -6.33
N GLY A 369 -7.61 -2.48 -6.00
CA GLY A 369 -6.78 -3.11 -4.98
C GLY A 369 -7.15 -2.74 -3.53
N TRP A 370 -8.34 -2.19 -3.31
CA TRP A 370 -8.89 -1.90 -1.98
C TRP A 370 -10.27 -2.54 -1.80
N ASP A 371 -10.42 -3.27 -0.70
CA ASP A 371 -11.68 -3.79 -0.15
C ASP A 371 -11.81 -3.27 1.30
N HIS A 372 -13.00 -3.32 1.89
CA HIS A 372 -13.23 -2.77 3.25
C HIS A 372 -12.31 -3.33 4.33
N GLY A 373 -11.79 -4.55 4.18
CA GLY A 373 -10.83 -5.18 5.10
C GLY A 373 -9.36 -4.94 4.80
N THR A 374 -9.05 -4.08 3.84
CA THR A 374 -7.68 -3.74 3.43
C THR A 374 -7.17 -2.57 4.27
N ASP A 375 -6.05 -2.76 4.96
CA ASP A 375 -5.39 -1.66 5.67
C ASP A 375 -4.98 -0.55 4.69
N TYR A 376 -5.22 0.69 5.09
CA TYR A 376 -4.90 1.86 4.31
C TYR A 376 -4.20 2.90 5.18
N ASN A 377 -2.90 3.05 4.93
CA ASN A 377 -2.08 4.08 5.57
C ASN A 377 -2.03 5.30 4.67
N LEU A 378 -2.54 6.43 5.18
CA LEU A 378 -2.63 7.66 4.40
C LEU A 378 -1.22 8.16 4.06
N PRO A 379 -0.89 8.35 2.78
CA PRO A 379 0.43 8.82 2.38
C PRO A 379 0.65 10.30 2.72
N ILE A 380 -0.44 11.07 2.83
CA ILE A 380 -0.46 12.50 3.15
C ILE A 380 -1.35 12.69 4.36
N SER A 381 -0.87 13.43 5.36
CA SER A 381 -1.66 13.76 6.55
C SER A 381 -2.90 14.56 6.15
N PRO A 382 -4.12 14.13 6.54
CA PRO A 382 -5.36 14.76 6.07
C PRO A 382 -5.67 16.08 6.78
N SER A 383 -5.03 16.33 7.93
CA SER A 383 -5.14 17.57 8.71
C SER A 383 -3.85 17.77 9.51
N PRO A 384 -3.42 19.01 9.77
CA PRO A 384 -2.26 19.29 10.63
C PRO A 384 -2.34 18.66 12.03
N ASN A 385 -3.54 18.29 12.50
CA ASN A 385 -3.73 17.63 13.79
C ASN A 385 -3.88 16.10 13.69
N LEU A 386 -3.82 15.52 12.50
CA LEU A 386 -3.77 14.07 12.29
C LEU A 386 -2.48 13.69 11.54
N PRO A 387 -1.29 13.95 12.13
CA PRO A 387 -0.02 13.80 11.42
C PRO A 387 0.45 12.35 11.26
N THR A 388 -0.12 11.40 11.99
CA THR A 388 0.34 10.00 12.03
C THR A 388 -0.82 9.02 11.85
N ALA A 389 -0.51 7.79 11.45
CA ALA A 389 -1.47 6.68 11.42
C ALA A 389 -2.09 6.44 12.80
N ALA A 390 -1.31 6.53 13.89
CA ALA A 390 -1.82 6.35 15.24
C ALA A 390 -2.84 7.45 15.63
N ALA A 391 -2.60 8.70 15.23
CA ALA A 391 -3.54 9.80 15.44
C ALA A 391 -4.85 9.55 14.67
N ILE A 392 -4.76 9.07 13.42
CA ILE A 392 -5.92 8.70 12.60
C ILE A 392 -6.70 7.56 13.28
N ASP A 393 -6.03 6.48 13.67
CA ASP A 393 -6.64 5.32 14.35
C ASP A 393 -7.38 5.71 15.64
N LEU A 394 -6.80 6.64 16.42
CA LEU A 394 -7.35 7.08 17.71
C LEU A 394 -8.41 8.17 17.58
N TYR A 395 -8.43 8.91 16.47
CA TYR A 395 -9.26 10.10 16.30
C TYR A 395 -10.75 9.85 16.60
N PRO A 396 -11.39 8.78 16.08
CA PRO A 396 -12.77 8.48 16.41
C PRO A 396 -13.06 8.31 17.90
N SER A 397 -12.10 7.73 18.64
CA SER A 397 -12.21 7.44 20.07
C SER A 397 -11.89 8.67 20.94
N LEU A 398 -11.06 9.60 20.44
CA LEU A 398 -10.57 10.73 21.21
C LEU A 398 -11.23 12.07 20.88
N CYS A 399 -11.92 12.20 19.75
CA CYS A 399 -12.54 13.48 19.37
C CYS A 399 -13.65 13.95 20.33
N LEU A 400 -14.30 13.04 21.08
CA LEU A 400 -15.27 13.42 22.12
C LEU A 400 -14.63 14.15 23.31
N PHE A 401 -13.30 14.20 23.41
CA PHE A 401 -12.62 15.05 24.37
C PHE A 401 -12.50 16.50 23.92
N GLU A 402 -12.77 16.84 22.65
CA GLU A 402 -12.73 18.23 22.16
C GLU A 402 -13.68 19.18 22.94
N PRO A 403 -14.90 18.78 23.33
CA PRO A 403 -15.75 19.56 24.23
C PRO A 403 -15.54 19.30 25.73
N THR A 404 -14.46 18.63 26.13
CA THR A 404 -14.09 18.46 27.55
C THR A 404 -12.95 19.38 27.97
N ASP A 405 -12.62 19.46 29.25
CA ASP A 405 -11.44 20.20 29.71
C ASP A 405 -10.12 19.40 29.55
N VAL A 406 -10.17 18.18 29.03
CA VAL A 406 -8.96 17.38 28.78
C VAL A 406 -8.35 17.76 27.43
N SER A 407 -7.04 17.98 27.41
CA SER A 407 -6.29 18.19 26.17
C SER A 407 -6.05 16.87 25.45
N VAL A 408 -6.36 16.85 24.15
CA VAL A 408 -6.03 15.76 23.22
C VAL A 408 -4.64 15.90 22.59
N GLY A 409 -3.79 16.79 23.13
CA GLY A 409 -2.43 17.02 22.63
C GLY A 409 -2.32 17.95 21.42
N ARG A 410 -3.38 18.68 21.05
CA ARG A 410 -3.26 19.82 20.12
C ARG A 410 -2.19 20.80 20.61
N GLY A 411 -1.41 21.37 19.71
CA GLY A 411 -0.25 22.20 20.07
C GLY A 411 0.98 21.40 20.50
N THR A 412 1.04 20.10 20.20
CA THR A 412 2.21 19.25 20.38
C THR A 412 2.57 18.56 19.07
N THR A 413 3.63 17.74 19.05
CA THR A 413 4.03 16.95 17.86
C THR A 413 3.16 15.71 17.63
N THR A 414 2.31 15.32 18.59
CA THR A 414 1.49 14.09 18.53
C THR A 414 0.04 14.36 18.98
N PRO A 415 -0.69 15.29 18.33
CA PRO A 415 -2.12 15.49 18.59
C PRO A 415 -2.93 14.22 18.32
N PHE A 416 -4.00 14.02 19.08
CA PHE A 416 -4.83 12.79 19.08
C PHE A 416 -4.09 11.49 19.38
N GLU A 417 -2.90 11.58 19.98
CA GLU A 417 -2.22 10.43 20.60
C GLU A 417 -2.12 10.60 22.13
N LEU A 418 -2.56 11.74 22.66
CA LEU A 418 -2.36 12.16 24.04
C LEU A 418 -3.69 12.47 24.70
N LEU A 419 -3.77 12.23 26.00
CA LEU A 419 -4.78 12.82 26.88
C LEU A 419 -4.07 13.41 28.10
N GLY A 420 -4.39 14.65 28.46
CA GLY A 420 -3.73 15.34 29.56
C GLY A 420 -4.49 16.52 30.13
N HIS A 421 -4.23 16.82 31.40
CA HIS A 421 -4.76 17.99 32.10
C HIS A 421 -3.71 18.53 33.08
N PRO A 422 -3.65 19.84 33.38
CA PRO A 422 -2.65 20.40 34.30
C PRO A 422 -2.70 19.80 35.70
N ASN A 423 -3.92 19.54 36.20
CA ASN A 423 -4.13 19.00 37.55
C ASN A 423 -4.24 17.47 37.59
N CYS A 424 -3.81 16.77 36.53
CA CYS A 424 -3.92 15.32 36.44
C CYS A 424 -2.89 14.62 37.37
N PRO A 425 -3.32 13.86 38.40
CA PRO A 425 -2.44 13.25 39.38
C PRO A 425 -1.79 11.94 38.89
N TRP A 426 -2.15 11.46 37.71
CA TRP A 426 -1.80 10.14 37.21
C TRP A 426 -1.25 10.20 35.78
N GLY A 427 -0.70 9.06 35.34
CA GLY A 427 0.00 8.96 34.09
C GLY A 427 1.43 9.52 34.16
N SER A 428 2.33 8.92 33.40
CA SER A 428 3.75 9.26 33.38
C SER A 428 4.12 10.23 32.27
N TYR A 429 3.23 10.45 31.29
CA TYR A 429 3.53 11.30 30.15
C TYR A 429 3.29 12.77 30.49
N ARG A 430 4.17 13.64 30.00
CA ARG A 430 4.15 15.09 30.23
C ARG A 430 4.27 15.79 28.90
N PHE A 431 3.47 16.83 28.71
CA PHE A 431 3.51 17.66 27.50
C PHE A 431 3.03 19.06 27.82
N THR A 432 3.43 20.04 27.01
CA THR A 432 2.95 21.41 27.11
C THR A 432 2.39 21.80 25.74
N PRO A 433 1.08 21.98 25.61
CA PRO A 433 0.48 22.53 24.39
C PRO A 433 1.00 23.92 24.11
N VAL A 434 1.48 24.18 22.90
CA VAL A 434 1.89 25.52 22.44
C VAL A 434 1.11 25.92 21.21
N PRO A 435 0.84 27.22 20.97
CA PRO A 435 0.21 27.67 19.74
C PRO A 435 0.98 27.17 18.52
N THR A 436 0.30 26.38 17.69
CA THR A 436 0.82 25.92 16.41
C THR A 436 -0.03 26.57 15.33
N PRO A 437 0.48 27.61 14.66
CA PRO A 437 -0.27 28.29 13.63
C PRO A 437 -0.70 27.29 12.54
N GLY A 438 -1.96 27.36 12.08
CA GLY A 438 -2.51 26.43 11.07
C GLY A 438 -3.01 25.08 11.59
N ALA A 439 -2.54 24.64 12.76
CA ALA A 439 -2.99 23.40 13.39
C ALA A 439 -3.85 23.66 14.63
N ALA A 440 -3.30 24.39 15.60
CA ALA A 440 -3.92 24.67 16.88
C ALA A 440 -3.47 26.07 17.35
N PRO A 441 -4.10 27.16 16.85
CA PRO A 441 -3.73 28.52 17.24
C PRO A 441 -4.03 28.80 18.72
N HIS A 442 -5.03 28.13 19.29
CA HIS A 442 -5.44 28.26 20.69
C HIS A 442 -5.66 26.86 21.29
N PRO A 443 -4.59 26.10 21.56
CA PRO A 443 -4.73 24.76 22.12
C PRO A 443 -5.20 24.84 23.58
N LYS A 444 -5.94 23.83 24.05
CA LYS A 444 -6.31 23.74 25.46
C LYS A 444 -5.08 23.68 26.34
N HIS A 445 -5.13 24.38 27.47
CA HIS A 445 -4.01 24.51 28.41
C HIS A 445 -2.75 25.09 27.75
N GLU A 446 -2.95 26.09 26.88
CA GLU A 446 -1.89 26.79 26.17
C GLU A 446 -0.78 27.26 27.12
N ASN A 447 0.46 26.84 26.84
CA ASN A 447 1.66 27.12 27.63
C ASN A 447 1.61 26.63 29.09
N ILE A 448 0.67 25.75 29.43
CA ILE A 448 0.54 25.14 30.76
C ILE A 448 0.95 23.66 30.69
N PRO A 449 1.89 23.20 31.54
CA PRO A 449 2.27 21.79 31.59
C PRO A 449 1.09 20.88 31.95
N CYS A 450 0.88 19.85 31.14
CA CYS A 450 -0.12 18.81 31.32
C CYS A 450 0.52 17.48 31.70
N SER A 451 -0.19 16.72 32.54
CA SER A 451 0.14 15.34 32.90
C SER A 451 -0.94 14.40 32.39
N GLY A 452 -0.57 13.18 31.99
CA GLY A 452 -1.53 12.17 31.57
C GLY A 452 -0.91 11.00 30.82
N GLN A 453 -1.53 10.62 29.72
CA GLN A 453 -1.25 9.38 28.99
C GLN A 453 -0.88 9.64 27.54
N ARG A 454 -0.06 8.74 26.99
CA ARG A 454 0.11 8.54 25.55
C ARG A 454 -0.58 7.24 25.16
N LEU A 455 -1.45 7.30 24.16
CA LEU A 455 -2.35 6.22 23.74
C LEU A 455 -1.89 5.50 22.47
N THR A 456 -0.68 5.78 21.95
CA THR A 456 -0.11 5.04 20.81
C THR A 456 -0.06 3.53 21.03
N GLY A 457 0.15 3.09 22.27
CA GLY A 457 0.09 1.66 22.63
C GLY A 457 -1.29 1.04 22.43
N LEU A 458 -2.37 1.81 22.61
CA LEU A 458 -3.74 1.36 22.31
C LEU A 458 -3.92 1.16 20.80
N ALA A 459 -3.54 2.14 19.99
CA ALA A 459 -3.57 2.04 18.52
C ALA A 459 -2.78 0.83 18.02
N GLN A 460 -1.54 0.67 18.51
CA GLN A 460 -0.69 -0.47 18.16
C GLN A 460 -1.32 -1.81 18.58
N SER A 461 -1.99 -1.86 19.74
CA SER A 461 -2.66 -3.08 20.20
C SER A 461 -3.82 -3.50 19.29
N TRP A 462 -4.55 -2.55 18.69
CA TRP A 462 -5.60 -2.87 17.73
C TRP A 462 -5.02 -3.52 16.48
N ARG A 463 -4.03 -2.86 15.87
CA ARG A 463 -3.37 -3.37 14.67
C ARG A 463 -2.71 -4.73 14.90
N THR A 464 -2.11 -4.95 16.07
CA THR A 464 -1.45 -6.23 16.40
C THR A 464 -2.44 -7.39 16.62
N ARG A 465 -3.66 -7.10 17.09
CA ARG A 465 -4.69 -8.13 17.32
C ARG A 465 -5.54 -8.42 16.08
N SER A 466 -5.56 -7.51 15.12
CA SER A 466 -6.25 -7.68 13.85
C SER A 466 -5.40 -8.49 12.88
N GLU A 467 -5.97 -9.51 12.24
CA GLU A 467 -5.30 -10.32 11.22
C GLU A 467 -4.78 -9.46 10.06
N ASN A 468 -5.54 -8.42 9.70
CA ASN A 468 -5.24 -7.51 8.59
C ASN A 468 -4.57 -6.20 9.04
N GLY A 469 -4.15 -6.08 10.30
CA GLY A 469 -3.50 -4.85 10.79
C GLY A 469 -4.41 -3.63 10.94
N LEU A 470 -5.72 -3.85 11.06
CA LEU A 470 -6.75 -2.80 11.08
C LEU A 470 -6.91 -2.11 12.46
N PRO A 471 -7.28 -0.81 12.51
CA PRO A 471 -7.53 -0.11 13.77
C PRO A 471 -8.84 -0.51 14.44
N GLY A 472 -9.06 -0.07 15.68
CA GLY A 472 -10.27 -0.34 16.46
C GLY A 472 -10.98 0.94 16.88
N PHE A 473 -12.01 0.80 17.72
CA PHE A 473 -12.74 1.90 18.33
C PHE A 473 -13.06 1.57 19.79
N THR A 474 -13.05 2.57 20.68
CA THR A 474 -13.51 2.39 22.07
C THR A 474 -13.82 3.74 22.73
N LEU A 475 -14.76 3.73 23.69
CA LEU A 475 -15.01 4.85 24.59
C LEU A 475 -14.36 4.68 25.97
N ALA A 476 -13.56 3.63 26.18
CA ALA A 476 -12.92 3.35 27.47
C ALA A 476 -12.03 4.51 27.99
N PRO A 477 -11.22 5.22 27.17
CA PRO A 477 -10.50 6.41 27.62
C PRO A 477 -11.44 7.48 28.15
N LEU A 478 -12.56 7.75 27.47
CA LEU A 478 -13.53 8.76 27.88
C LEU A 478 -14.14 8.43 29.25
N TRP A 479 -14.57 7.18 29.44
CA TRP A 479 -15.07 6.70 30.73
C TRP A 479 -14.01 6.83 31.84
N THR A 480 -12.78 6.38 31.57
CA THR A 480 -11.67 6.41 32.52
C THR A 480 -11.35 7.84 32.98
N TRP A 481 -11.30 8.78 32.04
CA TRP A 481 -11.02 10.18 32.34
C TRP A 481 -12.16 10.87 33.07
N ALA A 482 -13.42 10.55 32.76
CA ALA A 482 -14.58 11.05 33.50
C ALA A 482 -14.59 10.54 34.94
N ASP A 483 -14.30 9.25 35.17
CA ASP A 483 -14.21 8.68 36.52
C ASP A 483 -13.07 9.27 37.36
N MET A 484 -11.92 9.46 36.72
CA MET A 484 -10.78 10.13 37.32
C MET A 484 -11.09 11.60 37.66
N TRP A 485 -11.81 12.32 36.78
CA TRP A 485 -12.27 13.67 37.06
C TRP A 485 -13.14 13.74 38.31
N ARG A 486 -14.10 12.82 38.46
CA ARG A 486 -14.93 12.71 39.67
C ARG A 486 -14.10 12.46 40.92
N THR A 487 -13.08 11.62 40.82
CA THR A 487 -12.17 11.34 41.93
C THR A 487 -11.42 12.61 42.39
N MET A 488 -11.05 13.49 41.45
CA MET A 488 -10.41 14.77 41.76
C MET A 488 -11.38 15.85 42.26
N HIS A 489 -12.66 15.80 41.86
CA HIS A 489 -13.64 16.86 42.07
C HIS A 489 -14.79 16.44 42.99
N GLN A 490 -14.49 15.80 44.12
CA GLN A 490 -15.47 15.45 45.16
C GLN A 490 -16.69 14.66 44.64
N ARG A 491 -16.44 13.73 43.71
CA ARG A 491 -17.45 12.92 43.00
C ARG A 491 -18.36 13.68 42.04
N SER A 492 -18.03 14.93 41.69
CA SER A 492 -18.72 15.70 40.65
C SER A 492 -18.04 15.55 39.28
N LEU A 493 -18.85 15.56 38.22
CA LEU A 493 -18.39 15.65 36.83
C LEU A 493 -18.34 17.12 36.34
N ASP A 494 -18.72 18.08 37.19
CA ASP A 494 -18.76 19.49 36.83
C ASP A 494 -17.41 19.98 36.30
N GLY A 495 -17.45 20.71 35.19
CA GLY A 495 -16.26 21.22 34.51
C GLY A 495 -15.55 20.20 33.62
N PHE A 496 -15.88 18.90 33.67
CA PHE A 496 -15.29 17.93 32.74
C PHE A 496 -15.76 18.20 31.32
N ILE A 497 -17.08 18.26 31.08
CA ILE A 497 -17.66 18.63 29.78
C ILE A 497 -17.90 20.13 29.79
N VAL A 498 -17.05 20.88 29.08
CA VAL A 498 -17.13 22.36 29.03
C VAL A 498 -18.12 22.85 27.98
N SER A 499 -18.50 22.00 27.03
CA SER A 499 -19.52 22.32 26.03
C SER A 499 -20.48 21.13 25.79
N PRO A 500 -21.51 20.95 26.63
CA PRO A 500 -22.47 19.84 26.50
C PRO A 500 -23.16 19.77 25.13
N SER A 501 -23.63 20.90 24.60
CA SER A 501 -24.27 20.92 23.28
C SER A 501 -23.33 20.50 22.15
N PHE A 502 -22.05 20.87 22.22
CA PHE A 502 -21.09 20.45 21.19
C PHE A 502 -20.68 18.99 21.37
N PHE A 503 -20.57 18.51 22.62
CA PHE A 503 -20.37 17.11 22.94
C PHE A 503 -21.46 16.24 22.31
N ASP A 504 -22.73 16.59 22.54
CA ASP A 504 -23.85 15.81 22.05
C ASP A 504 -23.94 15.88 20.51
N LYS A 505 -23.54 17.00 19.88
CA LYS A 505 -23.44 17.11 18.41
C LYS A 505 -22.34 16.22 17.81
N LEU A 506 -21.18 16.09 18.46
CA LEU A 506 -20.12 15.18 18.02
C LEU A 506 -20.55 13.72 18.18
N ALA A 507 -21.11 13.39 19.35
CA ALA A 507 -21.65 12.06 19.64
C ALA A 507 -22.87 11.75 18.76
N GLY A 508 -23.61 12.76 18.32
CA GLY A 508 -24.87 12.60 17.57
C GLY A 508 -26.05 12.17 18.43
N THR A 509 -25.92 12.24 19.75
CA THR A 509 -26.91 11.87 20.77
C THR A 509 -26.45 12.45 22.10
N ASP A 510 -27.37 12.61 23.07
CA ASP A 510 -27.03 12.95 24.46
C ASP A 510 -26.76 11.72 25.34
N GLU A 511 -27.03 10.49 24.86
CA GLU A 511 -26.90 9.25 25.64
C GLU A 511 -25.51 9.09 26.27
N VAL A 512 -24.45 9.38 25.53
CA VAL A 512 -23.07 9.24 26.01
C VAL A 512 -22.81 10.22 27.15
N ARG A 513 -23.24 11.49 27.00
CA ARG A 513 -23.09 12.50 28.05
C ARG A 513 -23.92 12.14 29.27
N LEU A 514 -25.19 11.77 29.09
CA LEU A 514 -26.09 11.41 30.18
C LEU A 514 -25.58 10.16 30.94
N ALA A 515 -25.00 9.19 30.25
CA ALA A 515 -24.37 8.04 30.90
C ALA A 515 -23.16 8.46 31.75
N LEU A 516 -22.32 9.36 31.25
CA LEU A 516 -21.24 9.95 32.05
C LEU A 516 -21.79 10.70 33.26
N GLU A 517 -22.78 11.57 33.11
CA GLU A 517 -23.37 12.32 34.22
C GLU A 517 -23.98 11.39 35.28
N ASN A 518 -24.65 10.32 34.85
CA ASN A 518 -25.30 9.33 35.72
C ASN A 518 -24.36 8.24 36.26
N GLN A 519 -23.07 8.26 35.92
CA GLN A 519 -22.09 7.24 36.31
C GLN A 519 -22.47 5.82 35.82
N SER A 520 -23.13 5.75 34.67
CA SER A 520 -23.39 4.50 33.97
C SER A 520 -22.19 4.17 33.08
N PRO A 521 -21.59 2.97 33.20
CA PRO A 521 -20.53 2.54 32.30
C PRO A 521 -20.95 2.66 30.83
N LEU A 522 -20.00 2.97 29.95
CA LEU A 522 -20.29 3.14 28.52
C LEU A 522 -20.33 1.81 27.74
N ASP A 523 -19.74 0.73 28.27
CA ASP A 523 -19.71 -0.57 27.56
C ASP A 523 -21.13 -1.09 27.22
N PRO A 524 -22.13 -1.06 28.12
CA PRO A 524 -23.50 -1.45 27.78
C PRO A 524 -24.13 -0.61 26.66
N LEU A 525 -23.78 0.67 26.51
CA LEU A 525 -24.25 1.49 25.38
C LEU A 525 -23.67 1.00 24.05
N THR A 526 -22.43 0.51 24.06
CA THR A 526 -21.83 -0.04 22.85
C THR A 526 -22.56 -1.29 22.36
N GLU A 527 -23.09 -2.10 23.29
CA GLU A 527 -23.92 -3.27 22.97
C GLU A 527 -25.28 -2.87 22.39
N THR A 528 -25.87 -1.77 22.86
CA THR A 528 -27.17 -1.30 22.36
C THR A 528 -27.12 -0.83 20.91
N TRP A 529 -25.97 -0.33 20.45
CA TRP A 529 -25.81 0.14 19.06
C TRP A 529 -25.62 -0.97 18.03
N ALA A 530 -25.40 -2.23 18.46
CA ALA A 530 -25.16 -3.33 17.52
C ALA A 530 -26.33 -3.54 16.55
N ALA A 531 -27.57 -3.43 17.04
CA ALA A 531 -28.76 -3.53 16.19
C ALA A 531 -28.83 -2.38 15.16
N ASP A 532 -28.47 -1.17 15.58
CA ASP A 532 -28.44 0.01 14.70
C ASP A 532 -27.35 -0.11 13.64
N HIS A 533 -26.17 -0.61 14.00
CA HIS A 533 -25.08 -0.87 13.05
C HIS A 533 -25.48 -1.93 12.02
N ALA A 534 -26.11 -3.02 12.45
CA ALA A 534 -26.61 -4.04 11.54
C ALA A 534 -27.68 -3.48 10.58
N ALA A 535 -28.60 -2.66 11.10
CA ALA A 535 -29.63 -2.01 10.30
C ALA A 535 -29.07 -0.98 9.32
N PHE A 536 -28.07 -0.18 9.75
CA PHE A 536 -27.39 0.77 8.87
C PHE A 536 -26.59 0.03 7.79
N PHE A 537 -25.84 -1.02 8.15
CA PHE A 537 -25.10 -1.85 7.19
C PHE A 537 -26.03 -2.47 6.15
N GLN A 538 -27.21 -2.98 6.55
CA GLN A 538 -28.18 -3.54 5.62
C GLN A 538 -28.67 -2.51 4.57
N ARG A 539 -28.83 -1.23 4.98
CA ARG A 539 -29.15 -0.15 4.04
C ARG A 539 -27.97 0.28 3.19
N ALA A 540 -26.75 0.17 3.71
CA ALA A 540 -25.52 0.51 2.97
C ALA A 540 -25.09 -0.57 1.97
N GLU A 541 -25.39 -1.85 2.23
CA GLU A 541 -24.95 -3.02 1.44
C GLU A 541 -25.22 -2.87 -0.08
N PRO A 542 -26.38 -2.35 -0.56
CA PRO A 542 -26.62 -2.13 -1.99
C PRO A 542 -25.78 -1.01 -2.63
N HIS A 543 -25.14 -0.18 -1.82
CA HIS A 543 -24.36 0.98 -2.25
C HIS A 543 -22.85 0.78 -2.15
N LEU A 544 -22.41 -0.37 -1.61
CA LEU A 544 -21.00 -0.70 -1.52
C LEU A 544 -20.40 -0.80 -2.92
N LEU A 545 -19.28 -0.10 -3.10
CA LEU A 545 -18.47 -0.12 -4.32
C LEU A 545 -17.34 -1.14 -4.21
N TYR A 546 -17.05 -1.59 -2.98
CA TYR A 546 -15.99 -2.51 -2.67
C TYR A 546 -16.51 -3.69 -1.84
N PRO A 547 -15.94 -4.89 -1.98
CA PRO A 547 -16.26 -6.05 -1.14
C PRO A 547 -16.14 -5.77 0.37
N TRP A 548 -17.15 -6.17 1.13
CA TRP A 548 -17.08 -6.25 2.60
C TRP A 548 -16.52 -7.61 3.04
N ASN A 549 -15.20 -7.71 3.13
CA ASN A 549 -14.46 -8.95 3.41
C ASN A 549 -14.00 -9.10 4.88
N VAL A 550 -14.71 -8.45 5.80
CA VAL A 550 -14.51 -8.50 7.27
C VAL A 550 -15.82 -8.86 7.98
N PRO A 551 -15.81 -9.17 9.29
CA PRO A 551 -17.05 -9.42 10.03
C PRO A 551 -18.08 -8.30 9.80
N LYS A 552 -19.34 -8.70 9.58
CA LYS A 552 -20.42 -7.73 9.35
C LYS A 552 -20.70 -6.94 10.65
N PRO A 553 -20.94 -5.63 10.58
CA PRO A 553 -21.28 -4.83 11.75
C PRO A 553 -22.53 -5.35 12.48
N GLY A 554 -22.52 -5.23 13.80
CA GLY A 554 -23.67 -5.58 14.64
C GLY A 554 -23.96 -7.07 14.81
N ARG A 555 -22.97 -7.96 14.59
CA ARG A 555 -23.11 -9.41 14.74
C ARG A 555 -22.08 -10.03 15.67
#